data_AF-A0A2Z3RYH3-F1
#
_entry.id   AF-A0A2Z3RYH3-F1
#
_cell.length_a   1.000
_cell.length_b   1.000
_cell.length_c   1.000
_cell.angle_alpha   90.00
_cell.angle_beta   90.00
_cell.angle_gamma   90.00
#
_symmetry.space_group_name_H-M   'P 1'
#
loop_
_entity.id
_entity.type
_entity.pdbx_description
1 polymer ?
#
loop_
_entity_poly.entity_id
_entity_poly.type
_entity_poly.pdbx_seq_one_letter_code
_entity_poly.pdbx_strand_id
1 'polypeptide(L)' 'MIWNLVAAGYAVIALIAIGVEIFAQRKPDTVAPIGDMLDHVMKSRTTRVAVIAAWWWFGWHFAFADTVQLNL' A
#
# COMPACT_ATOMS: atom_id res chain seq x y z
N MET A 1 -4.83 -17.50 -19.91
CA MET A 1 -6.09 -16.72 -20.01
C MET A 1 -6.41 -15.96 -18.72
N ILE A 2 -6.35 -16.60 -17.54
CA ILE A 2 -6.60 -15.96 -16.22
C ILE A 2 -5.57 -14.87 -15.89
N TRP A 3 -4.30 -15.07 -16.25
CA TRP A 3 -3.22 -14.11 -16.01
C TRP A 3 -3.52 -12.70 -16.54
N ASN A 4 -4.07 -12.58 -17.74
CA ASN A 4 -4.39 -11.28 -18.35
C ASN A 4 -5.50 -10.55 -17.59
N LEU A 5 -6.46 -11.31 -17.04
CA LEU A 5 -7.55 -10.79 -16.22
C LEU A 5 -7.02 -10.27 -14.88
N VAL A 6 -6.13 -11.03 -14.25
CA VAL A 6 -5.47 -10.63 -12.99
C VAL A 6 -4.61 -9.39 -13.22
N ALA A 7 -3.75 -9.40 -14.25
CA ALA A 7 -2.90 -8.29 -14.61
C ALA A 7 -3.71 -7.02 -14.94
N ALA A 8 -4.79 -7.16 -15.72
CA ALA A 8 -5.69 -6.04 -16.03
C ALA A 8 -6.38 -5.50 -14.77
N GLY A 9 -6.83 -6.36 -13.85
CA GLY A 9 -7.42 -5.96 -12.59
C GLY A 9 -6.47 -5.11 -11.74
N TYR A 10 -5.23 -5.57 -11.55
CA TYR A 10 -4.21 -4.80 -10.84
C TYR A 10 -3.85 -3.49 -11.55
N ALA A 11 -3.77 -3.50 -12.89
CA ALA A 11 -3.51 -2.28 -13.66
C ALA A 11 -4.62 -1.24 -13.47
N VAL A 12 -5.89 -1.65 -13.49
CA VAL A 12 -7.03 -0.76 -13.26
C VAL A 12 -6.97 -0.15 -11.86
N ILE A 13 -6.71 -0.97 -10.83
CA ILE A 13 -6.58 -0.48 -9.44
C ILE A 13 -5.44 0.54 -9.35
N ALA A 14 -4.27 0.25 -9.93
CA ALA A 14 -3.13 1.17 -9.93
C ALA A 14 -3.45 2.49 -10.67
N LEU A 15 -4.11 2.42 -11.83
CA LEU A 15 -4.50 3.61 -12.58
C LEU A 15 -5.53 4.47 -11.82
N ILE A 16 -6.49 3.84 -11.14
CA ILE A 16 -7.45 4.56 -10.29
C ILE A 16 -6.71 5.24 -9.14
N ALA A 17 -5.82 4.53 -8.44
CA ALA A 17 -5.05 5.08 -7.33
C ALA A 17 -4.22 6.29 -7.78
N ILE A 18 -3.51 6.18 -8.90
CA ILE A 18 -2.74 7.28 -9.50
C ILE A 18 -3.66 8.43 -9.90
N GLY A 19 -4.80 8.15 -10.53
CA GLY A 19 -5.76 9.17 -10.94
C GLY A 19 -6.34 9.95 -9.76
N VAL A 20 -6.68 9.26 -8.67
CA VAL A 20 -7.13 9.87 -7.42
C VAL A 20 -6.03 10.71 -6.79
N GLU A 21 -4.80 10.23 -6.73
CA GLU A 21 -3.68 10.98 -6.17
C GLU A 21 -3.37 12.24 -6.99
N ILE A 22 -3.35 12.13 -8.32
CA ILE A 22 -3.20 13.30 -9.21
C ILE A 22 -4.34 14.30 -9.00
N PHE A 23 -5.57 13.82 -8.83
CA PHE A 23 -6.71 14.68 -8.53
C PHE A 23 -6.57 15.36 -7.17
N ALA A 24 -6.16 14.63 -6.14
CA ALA A 24 -5.92 15.13 -4.79
C ALA A 24 -4.83 16.21 -4.80
N GLN A 25 -3.73 16.01 -5.54
CA GLN A 25 -2.68 17.02 -5.72
C GLN A 25 -3.18 18.29 -6.41
N ARG A 26 -4.15 18.19 -7.32
CA ARG A 26 -4.73 19.36 -7.99
C ARG A 26 -5.86 20.04 -7.21
N LYS A 27 -6.55 19.30 -6.33
CA LYS A 27 -7.65 19.79 -5.50
C LYS A 27 -7.50 19.33 -4.06
N PRO A 28 -6.45 19.79 -3.35
CA PRO A 28 -6.15 19.35 -1.98
C PRO A 28 -7.28 19.70 -1.00
N ASP A 29 -8.06 20.74 -1.28
CA ASP A 29 -9.21 21.15 -0.45
C ASP A 29 -10.37 20.15 -0.48
N THR A 30 -10.45 19.28 -1.49
CA THR A 30 -11.50 18.26 -1.61
C THR A 30 -11.03 16.89 -1.13
N VAL A 31 -9.81 16.49 -1.50
CA VAL A 31 -9.19 15.23 -1.11
C VAL A 31 -7.74 15.52 -0.78
N ALA A 32 -7.31 15.22 0.44
CA ALA A 32 -5.91 15.41 0.81
C ALA A 32 -5.01 14.42 0.03
N PRO A 33 -3.86 14.87 -0.49
CA PRO A 33 -2.86 14.00 -1.11
C PRO A 33 -2.36 12.94 -0.11
N ILE A 34 -2.05 11.74 -0.59
CA ILE A 34 -1.55 10.64 0.25
C ILE A 34 -0.24 11.06 0.96
N GLY A 35 0.60 11.84 0.29
CA GLY A 35 1.84 12.38 0.88
C GLY A 35 1.57 13.23 2.13
N ASP A 36 0.61 14.14 2.06
CA ASP A 36 0.26 15.03 3.18
C ASP A 36 -0.36 14.25 4.35
N MET A 37 -1.21 13.26 4.04
CA MET A 37 -1.75 12.36 5.06
C MET A 37 -0.63 11.59 5.76
N LEU A 38 0.32 11.05 5.00
CA LEU A 38 1.44 10.30 5.54
C LEU A 38 2.34 11.19 6.39
N ASP A 39 2.69 12.39 5.90
CA ASP A 39 3.48 13.37 6.64
C ASP A 39 2.80 13.77 7.95
N HIS A 40 1.48 13.96 7.93
CA HIS A 40 0.71 14.26 9.13
C HIS A 40 0.80 13.14 10.16
N VAL A 41 0.57 11.90 9.74
CA VAL A 41 0.58 10.71 10.61
C VAL A 41 2.00 10.42 11.11
N MET A 42 3.02 10.65 10.28
CA MET A 42 4.44 10.45 10.61
C MET A 42 5.01 11.54 11.53
N LYS A 43 4.28 12.59 11.88
CA LYS A 43 4.75 13.55 12.91
C LYS A 43 4.87 12.93 14.29
N SER A 44 4.07 11.90 14.59
CA SER A 44 4.11 11.21 15.88
C SER A 44 5.24 10.19 15.95
N ARG A 45 6.08 10.30 16.98
CA ARG A 45 7.13 9.32 17.28
C ARG A 45 6.55 7.93 17.52
N THR A 46 5.39 7.85 18.17
CA THR A 46 4.67 6.59 18.42
C THR A 46 4.28 5.93 17.11
N THR A 47 3.78 6.71 16.14
CA THR A 47 3.38 6.15 14.85
C THR A 47 4.56 5.64 14.04
N ARG A 48 5.70 6.35 14.06
CA ARG A 48 6.94 5.85 13.43
C ARG A 48 7.38 4.51 14.01
N VAL A 49 7.39 4.39 15.34
CA VAL A 49 7.73 3.14 16.03
C VAL A 49 6.69 2.06 15.70
N ALA A 50 5.41 2.39 15.66
CA ALA A 50 4.35 1.46 15.30
C ALA A 50 4.50 0.94 13.86
N VAL A 51 4.89 1.79 12.90
CA VAL A 51 5.16 1.36 11.52
C VAL A 51 6.36 0.42 11.47
N ILE A 52 7.45 0.73 12.17
CA ILE A 52 8.63 -0.15 12.25
C ILE A 52 8.25 -1.49 12.92
N ALA A 53 7.48 -1.45 14.00
CA ALA A 53 7.02 -2.65 14.71
C ALA A 53 6.07 -3.50 13.86
N ALA A 54 5.16 -2.87 13.11
CA ALA A 54 4.29 -3.57 12.16
C ALA A 54 5.08 -4.20 11.02
N TRP A 55 6.08 -3.49 10.49
CA TRP A 55 6.98 -4.02 9.47
C TRP A 55 7.80 -5.20 10.00
N TRP A 56 8.38 -5.06 11.19
CA TRP A 56 9.07 -6.15 11.89
C TRP A 56 8.14 -7.34 12.09
N TRP A 57 6.90 -7.07 12.52
CA TRP A 57 5.86 -8.07 12.73
C TRP A 57 5.58 -8.89 11.47
N PHE A 58 5.31 -8.22 10.35
CA PHE A 58 5.12 -8.90 9.07
C PHE A 58 6.36 -9.68 8.65
N GLY A 59 7.55 -9.09 8.81
CA GLY A 59 8.82 -9.72 8.44
C GLY A 59 8.99 -11.11 9.06
N TRP A 60 8.84 -11.25 10.38
CA TRP A 60 9.00 -12.55 11.01
C TRP A 60 7.83 -13.50 10.69
N HIS A 61 6.59 -13.01 10.57
CA HIS A 61 5.46 -13.85 10.21
C HIS A 61 5.56 -14.45 8.81
N PHE A 62 6.05 -13.69 7.83
CA PHE A 62 6.21 -14.19 6.46
C PHE A 62 7.51 -14.98 6.27
N ALA A 63 8.58 -14.66 7.02
CA ALA A 63 9.84 -15.42 6.93
C ALA A 63 9.69 -16.87 7.41
N PHE A 64 8.82 -17.11 8.39
CA PHE A 64 8.53 -18.45 8.92
C PHE A 64 7.17 -19.01 8.48
N ALA A 65 6.48 -18.31 7.57
CA ALA A 65 5.28 -18.86 6.96
C ALA A 65 5.67 -20.00 6.03
N ASP A 66 5.06 -21.17 6.22
CA ASP A 66 5.16 -22.25 5.25
C ASP A 66 4.64 -21.74 3.90
N THR A 67 5.55 -21.63 2.94
CA THR A 67 5.16 -21.33 1.57
C THR A 67 4.46 -22.58 1.03
N VAL A 68 3.26 -22.40 0.48
CA VAL A 68 2.53 -23.49 -0.17
C VAL A 68 3.37 -23.96 -1.35
N GLN A 69 4.12 -25.05 -1.15
CA GLN A 69 4.82 -25.74 -2.23
C GLN A 69 3.75 -26.40 -3.10
N LEU A 70 3.32 -25.69 -4.14
CA LEU A 70 2.59 -26.30 -5.24
C LEU A 70 3.56 -27.26 -5.93
N ASN A 71 3.47 -28.54 -5.58
CA ASN A 71 4.14 -29.62 -6.27
C ASN A 71 3.46 -29.73 -7.64
N LEU A 72 4.08 -29.10 -8.65
CA LEU A 72 3.66 -29.15 -10.06
C LEU A 72 4.16 -30.44 -10.71
#